data_AF-A0A358D9Z8-F1
#
_entry.id   AF-A0A358D9Z8-F1
#
_cell.length_a   1.000
_cell.length_b   1.000
_cell.length_c   1.000
_cell.angle_alpha   90.00
_cell.angle_beta   90.00
_cell.angle_gamma   90.00
#
_symmetry.space_group_name_H-M   'P 1'
#
loop_
_entity.id
_entity.type
_entity.pdbx_description
1 polymer ?
#
loop_
_entity_poly.entity_id
_entity_poly.type
_entity_poly.pdbx_seq_one_letter_code
_entity_poly.pdbx_strand_id
1 'polypeptide(L)'
;MESRMSARSLTLALGGWRTREPAYEALADGIRLLCLDNRIAPRTALPAERELATALRISRSTVSMAYQSLRDSGHISSLRGSGSVTLPLGRREVARVLGTDGTIDLQQASPPAWPGLAGHMAEVAADAATLASRSGYDVLGRAELREAIAELFRARGLPTESRQIMITAGAQSAIHLLASVLIGRGDRVAIETPTYPHAADALRRAGGRLVGIPVAAESGW
;
A
#
# COMPACT_ATOMS: atom_id res chain seq x y z
N MET A 1 18.38 2.03 6.10
CA MET A 1 18.79 3.34 5.57
C MET A 1 17.71 4.32 6.00
N GLU A 2 18.03 5.24 6.92
CA GLU A 2 17.09 6.27 7.34
C GLU A 2 16.95 7.26 6.19
N SER A 3 15.78 7.26 5.54
CA SER A 3 15.49 8.22 4.48
C SER A 3 15.36 9.60 5.11
N ARG A 4 15.94 10.64 4.51
CA ARG A 4 15.80 12.03 4.97
C ARG A 4 14.95 12.81 3.99
N MET A 5 13.94 13.51 4.48
CA MET A 5 13.10 14.37 3.68
C MET A 5 13.55 15.83 3.81
N SER A 6 13.67 16.53 2.67
CA SER A 6 14.02 17.95 2.66
C SER A 6 12.82 18.84 3.01
N ALA A 7 13.09 20.07 3.47
CA ALA A 7 12.03 21.06 3.72
C ALA A 7 11.20 21.34 2.46
N ARG A 8 11.88 21.45 1.30
CA ARG A 8 11.22 21.66 0.00
C ARG A 8 10.27 20.51 -0.35
N SER A 9 10.73 19.26 -0.20
CA SER A 9 9.93 18.07 -0.48
C SER A 9 8.69 18.00 0.43
N LEU A 10 8.86 18.32 1.72
CA LEU A 10 7.74 18.36 2.67
C LEU A 10 6.74 19.47 2.33
N THR A 11 7.21 20.67 1.98
CA THR A 11 6.32 21.77 1.56
C THR A 11 5.49 21.40 0.33
N LEU A 12 6.10 20.74 -0.67
CA LEU A 12 5.37 20.27 -1.84
C LEU A 12 4.33 19.20 -1.47
N ALA A 13 4.70 18.25 -0.61
CA ALA A 13 3.78 17.19 -0.18
C ALA A 13 2.58 17.73 0.62
N LEU A 14 2.81 18.75 1.46
CA LEU A 14 1.79 19.40 2.29
C LEU A 14 0.77 20.19 1.46
N GLY A 15 1.14 20.73 0.30
CA GLY A 15 0.25 21.55 -0.52
C GLY A 15 -0.37 22.71 0.27
N GLY A 16 -1.68 22.92 0.10
CA GLY A 16 -2.48 23.94 0.79
C GLY A 16 -2.82 23.60 2.25
N TRP A 17 -1.81 23.34 3.08
CA TRP A 17 -1.98 22.81 4.44
C TRP A 17 -2.68 23.75 5.44
N ARG A 18 -2.75 25.06 5.16
CA ARG A 18 -3.41 26.05 6.04
C ARG A 18 -4.93 25.97 5.91
N THR A 19 -5.50 24.90 6.44
CA THR A 19 -6.94 24.61 6.36
C THR A 19 -7.74 25.24 7.50
N ARG A 20 -7.07 25.58 8.62
CA ARG A 20 -7.71 26.11 9.84
C ARG A 20 -6.71 26.86 10.72
N GLU A 21 -7.25 27.58 11.70
CA GLU A 21 -6.48 28.07 12.86
C GLU A 21 -6.69 27.15 14.06
N PRO A 22 -5.71 27.02 14.98
CA PRO A 22 -4.38 27.62 14.93
C PRO A 22 -3.47 27.00 13.85
N ALA A 23 -2.63 27.80 13.20
CA ALA A 23 -1.75 27.33 12.12
C ALA A 23 -0.82 26.17 12.51
N TYR A 24 -0.34 26.09 13.77
CA TYR A 24 0.50 24.95 14.17
C TYR A 24 -0.27 23.63 14.13
N GLU A 25 -1.58 23.66 14.38
CA GLU A 25 -2.41 22.46 14.32
C GLU A 25 -2.70 22.05 12.88
N ALA A 26 -3.00 23.01 12.00
CA ALA A 26 -3.17 22.73 10.58
C ALA A 26 -1.90 22.11 9.96
N LEU A 27 -0.72 22.62 10.37
CA LEU A 27 0.56 22.03 9.96
C LEU A 27 0.75 20.61 10.51
N ALA A 28 0.46 20.41 11.80
CA ALA A 28 0.55 19.09 12.41
C ALA A 28 -0.39 18.10 11.71
N ASP A 29 -1.64 18.47 11.45
CA ASP A 29 -2.64 17.63 10.78
C ASP A 29 -2.21 17.28 9.35
N GLY A 30 -1.68 18.25 8.60
CA GLY A 30 -1.11 17.98 7.26
C GLY A 30 0.01 16.96 7.32
N ILE A 31 0.95 17.08 8.26
CA ILE A 31 2.03 16.09 8.43
C ILE A 31 1.49 14.75 8.92
N ARG A 32 0.48 14.71 9.81
CA ARG A 32 -0.17 13.47 10.26
C ARG A 32 -0.80 12.73 9.10
N LEU A 33 -1.55 13.42 8.24
CA LEU A 33 -2.18 12.83 7.06
C LEU A 33 -1.13 12.20 6.14
N LEU A 34 -0.03 12.92 5.88
CA LEU A 34 1.09 12.39 5.10
C LEU A 34 1.79 11.18 5.74
N CYS A 35 1.77 11.05 7.07
CA CYS A 35 2.22 9.83 7.74
C CYS A 35 1.19 8.70 7.64
N LEU A 36 -0.11 9.01 7.78
CA LEU A 36 -1.25 8.08 7.74
C LEU A 36 -1.44 7.43 6.38
N ASP A 37 -1.33 8.21 5.31
CA ASP A 37 -1.36 7.72 3.93
C ASP A 37 0.00 7.16 3.45
N ASN A 38 0.98 7.09 4.35
CA ASN A 38 2.34 6.62 4.13
C ASN A 38 3.16 7.44 3.12
N ARG A 39 2.69 8.59 2.60
CA ARG A 39 3.47 9.46 1.69
C ARG A 39 4.77 9.95 2.32
N ILE A 40 4.83 10.04 3.65
CA ILE A 40 6.07 10.06 4.42
C ILE A 40 6.23 8.69 5.10
N ALA A 41 7.14 7.88 4.57
CA ALA A 41 7.39 6.55 5.12
C ALA A 41 7.85 6.60 6.58
N PRO A 42 7.56 5.57 7.40
CA PRO A 42 8.12 5.43 8.75
C PRO A 42 9.65 5.45 8.74
N ARG A 43 10.24 5.94 9.82
CA ARG A 43 11.69 6.12 9.98
C ARG A 43 12.30 7.12 8.98
N THR A 44 11.50 8.08 8.53
CA THR A 44 11.98 9.19 7.70
C THR A 44 12.36 10.38 8.58
N ALA A 45 13.60 10.84 8.48
CA ALA A 45 14.06 12.03 9.16
C ALA A 45 13.42 13.28 8.53
N LEU A 46 12.69 14.03 9.35
CA LEU A 46 12.06 15.29 8.97
C LEU A 46 13.10 16.43 8.90
N PRO A 47 12.81 17.49 8.13
CA PRO A 47 13.67 18.68 8.07
C PRO A 47 13.79 19.36 9.45
N ALA A 48 14.84 20.15 9.65
CA ALA A 48 15.00 20.90 10.89
C ALA A 48 13.92 21.98 11.01
N GLU A 49 13.49 22.31 12.24
CA GLU A 49 12.45 23.31 12.49
C GLU A 49 12.72 24.65 11.79
N ARG A 50 13.99 25.08 11.81
CA ARG A 50 14.44 26.33 11.18
C ARG A 50 14.29 26.28 9.66
N GLU A 51 14.72 25.17 9.05
CA GLU A 51 14.64 24.97 7.59
C GLU A 51 13.18 24.95 7.12
N LEU A 52 12.32 24.23 7.84
CA LEU A 52 10.90 24.15 7.51
C LEU A 52 10.19 25.50 7.72
N ALA A 53 10.51 26.23 8.80
CA ALA A 53 9.97 27.56 9.05
C ALA A 53 10.31 28.53 7.92
N THR A 54 11.55 28.52 7.44
CA THR A 54 11.98 29.32 6.28
C THR A 54 11.25 28.90 5.00
N ALA A 55 11.14 27.60 4.72
CA ALA A 55 10.47 27.10 3.51
C ALA A 55 8.98 27.45 3.47
N LEU A 56 8.29 27.38 4.60
CA LEU A 56 6.87 27.71 4.73
C LEU A 56 6.57 29.18 5.01
N ARG A 57 7.62 30.01 5.22
CA ARG A 57 7.52 31.44 5.60
C ARG A 57 6.63 31.65 6.85
N ILE A 58 6.88 30.87 7.89
CA ILE A 58 6.20 30.97 9.20
C ILE A 58 7.21 31.12 10.33
N SER A 59 6.73 31.46 11.52
CA SER A 59 7.61 31.53 12.69
C SER A 59 8.13 30.13 13.06
N ARG A 60 9.34 30.09 13.60
CA ARG A 60 9.92 28.85 14.14
C ARG A 60 9.06 28.28 15.27
N SER A 61 8.43 29.14 16.10
CA SER A 61 7.57 28.69 17.19
C SER A 61 6.36 27.91 16.69
N THR A 62 5.75 28.30 15.56
CA THR A 62 4.65 27.53 14.94
C THR A 62 5.11 26.14 14.53
N VAL A 63 6.30 26.00 13.93
CA VAL A 63 6.86 24.69 13.55
C VAL A 63 7.19 23.86 14.78
N SER A 64 7.81 24.46 15.81
CA SER A 64 8.13 23.77 17.06
C SER A 64 6.87 23.24 17.75
N MET A 65 5.79 24.03 17.77
CA MET A 65 4.49 23.60 18.32
C MET A 65 3.86 22.48 17.50
N ALA A 66 3.93 22.54 16.17
CA ALA A 66 3.45 21.46 15.30
C ALA A 66 4.23 20.16 15.54
N TYR A 67 5.56 20.24 15.63
CA TYR A 67 6.42 19.08 15.90
C TYR A 67 6.19 18.54 17.32
N GLN A 68 5.91 19.40 18.30
CA GLN A 68 5.51 18.97 19.63
C GLN A 68 4.19 18.19 19.59
N SER A 69 3.18 18.72 18.91
CA SER A 69 1.88 18.05 18.73
C SER A 69 2.02 16.69 18.03
N LEU A 70 2.94 16.56 17.07
CA LEU A 70 3.26 15.29 16.41
C LEU A 70 3.96 14.30 17.36
N ARG A 71 4.84 14.76 18.25
CA ARG A 71 5.47 13.92 19.27
C ARG A 71 4.45 13.43 20.29
N ASP A 72 3.61 14.32 20.80
CA ASP A 72 2.58 14.01 21.80
C ASP A 72 1.57 13.01 21.26
N SER A 73 1.23 13.12 19.96
CA SER A 73 0.35 12.17 19.27
C SER A 73 1.06 10.92 18.73
N GLY A 74 2.35 10.72 18.99
CA GLY A 74 3.10 9.52 18.62
C GLY A 74 3.40 9.34 17.13
N HIS A 75 3.35 10.41 16.33
CA HIS A 75 3.63 10.35 14.89
C HIS A 75 5.12 10.54 14.57
N ILE A 76 5.87 11.21 15.45
CA ILE A 76 7.32 11.40 15.31
C ILE A 76 8.01 11.20 16.66
N SER A 77 9.30 10.84 16.64
CA SER A 77 10.18 10.86 17.82
C SER A 77 11.39 11.74 17.58
N SER A 78 12.01 12.22 18.66
CA SER A 78 13.29 12.93 18.59
C SER A 78 14.44 11.93 18.49
N LEU A 79 15.40 12.19 17.61
CA LEU A 79 16.67 11.47 17.57
C LEU A 79 17.61 11.96 18.68
N ARG A 80 18.65 11.18 19.02
CA ARG A 80 19.77 11.70 19.83
C ARG A 80 20.54 12.70 18.97
N GLY A 81 20.36 14.00 19.26
CA GLY A 81 20.72 15.10 18.36
C GLY A 81 19.47 15.64 17.66
N SER A 82 19.41 16.95 17.42
CA SER A 82 18.20 17.79 17.18
C SER A 82 17.26 17.44 16.00
N GLY A 83 17.30 16.23 15.45
CA GLY A 83 16.40 15.73 14.42
C GLY A 83 15.12 15.10 14.97
N SER A 84 14.08 15.06 14.14
CA SER A 84 12.86 14.30 14.38
C SER A 84 12.66 13.26 13.28
N VAL A 85 12.16 12.09 13.63
CA VAL A 85 11.95 10.97 12.71
C VAL A 85 10.51 10.48 12.82
N THR A 86 9.88 10.16 11.68
CA THR A 86 8.52 9.60 11.67
C THR A 86 8.48 8.21 12.29
N LEU A 87 7.43 7.95 13.07
CA LEU A 87 7.20 6.66 13.70
C LEU A 87 6.26 5.80 12.83
N PRO A 88 6.41 4.47 12.85
CA PRO A 88 5.39 3.61 12.30
C PRO A 88 4.10 3.80 13.09
N LEU A 89 2.99 3.99 12.39
CA LEU A 89 1.68 4.07 13.02
C LEU A 89 1.41 2.75 13.74
N GLY A 90 1.06 2.85 15.03
CA GLY A 90 0.69 1.70 15.81
C GLY A 90 -0.46 0.97 15.13
N ARG A 91 -0.28 -0.33 14.85
CA ARG A 91 -1.36 -1.18 14.40
C ARG A 91 -2.34 -1.29 15.55
N ARG A 92 -3.42 -0.49 15.54
CA ARG A 92 -4.57 -0.80 16.39
C ARG A 92 -5.04 -2.19 15.95
N GLU A 93 -5.12 -3.13 16.88
CA GLU A 93 -5.90 -4.33 16.65
C GLU A 93 -7.34 -3.88 16.45
N VAL A 94 -7.73 -3.77 15.18
CA VAL A 94 -9.12 -3.59 14.83
C VAL A 94 -9.74 -4.97 14.97
N ALA A 95 -10.45 -5.20 16.07
CA ALA A 95 -11.29 -6.38 16.18
C ALA A 95 -12.25 -6.37 14.98
N ARG A 96 -12.26 -7.44 14.20
CA ARG A 96 -13.17 -7.57 13.05
C ARG A 96 -14.59 -7.58 13.61
N VAL A 97 -15.27 -6.45 13.57
CA VAL A 97 -16.68 -6.37 13.87
C VAL A 97 -17.39 -6.98 12.67
N LEU A 98 -17.98 -8.17 12.86
CA LEU A 98 -18.92 -8.70 11.88
C LEU A 98 -20.12 -7.73 11.89
N GLY A 99 -20.35 -7.09 10.75
CA GLY A 99 -21.48 -6.17 10.61
C GLY A 99 -22.78 -6.88 10.93
N THR A 100 -23.57 -6.31 11.83
CA THR A 100 -24.97 -6.69 12.03
C THR A 100 -25.85 -6.01 10.98
N ASP A 101 -27.09 -6.47 10.80
CA ASP A 101 -28.05 -5.79 9.93
C ASP A 101 -28.12 -4.28 10.24
N GLY A 102 -28.08 -3.46 9.18
CA GLY A 102 -28.10 -2.00 9.28
C GLY A 102 -26.75 -1.33 9.53
N THR A 103 -25.64 -2.08 9.61
CA THR A 103 -24.29 -1.50 9.72
C THR A 103 -23.57 -1.43 8.37
N ILE A 104 -22.79 -0.37 8.15
CA ILE A 104 -21.93 -0.22 6.98
C ILE A 104 -20.51 -0.64 7.38
N ASP A 105 -20.01 -1.73 6.79
CA ASP A 105 -18.62 -2.17 6.99
C ASP A 105 -17.66 -1.33 6.14
N LEU A 106 -16.92 -0.44 6.81
CA LEU A 106 -15.87 0.40 6.19
C LEU A 106 -14.48 -0.26 6.26
N GLN A 107 -14.35 -1.49 6.75
CA GLN A 107 -13.07 -2.19 6.89
C GLN A 107 -12.71 -3.03 5.64
N GLN A 108 -13.68 -3.31 4.77
CA GLN A 108 -13.50 -4.18 3.60
C GLN A 108 -13.69 -3.41 2.30
N ALA A 109 -12.62 -3.29 1.51
CA ALA A 109 -12.63 -2.70 0.16
C ALA A 109 -12.89 -3.75 -0.95
N SER A 110 -13.66 -4.80 -0.63
CA SER A 110 -14.06 -5.83 -1.60
C SER A 110 -15.58 -5.88 -1.67
N PRO A 111 -16.18 -5.46 -2.80
CA PRO A 111 -17.63 -5.52 -2.97
C PRO A 111 -18.13 -6.97 -2.94
N PRO A 112 -19.45 -7.19 -2.74
CA PRO A 112 -20.04 -8.51 -2.93
C PRO A 112 -19.81 -9.00 -4.35
N ALA A 113 -19.84 -10.33 -4.53
CA ALA A 113 -19.75 -10.93 -5.86
C ALA A 113 -20.88 -10.45 -6.77
N TRP A 114 -20.63 -10.47 -8.08
CA TRP A 114 -21.66 -10.19 -9.08
C TRP A 114 -22.88 -11.12 -8.86
N PRO A 115 -24.13 -10.60 -8.82
CA PRO A 115 -25.30 -11.39 -8.44
C PRO A 115 -25.53 -12.67 -9.27
N GLY A 116 -25.11 -12.68 -10.54
CA GLY A 116 -25.24 -13.84 -11.42
C GLY A 116 -24.24 -14.98 -11.14
N LEU A 117 -23.22 -14.76 -10.32
CA LEU A 117 -22.16 -15.74 -10.07
C LEU A 117 -22.70 -17.05 -9.49
N ALA A 118 -23.70 -16.98 -8.59
CA ALA A 118 -24.29 -18.16 -7.98
C ALA A 118 -24.94 -19.10 -9.01
N GLY A 119 -25.58 -18.53 -10.04
CA GLY A 119 -26.18 -19.30 -11.13
C GLY A 119 -25.12 -20.07 -11.92
N HIS A 120 -24.04 -19.40 -12.34
CA HIS A 120 -22.94 -20.06 -13.03
C HIS A 120 -22.21 -21.09 -12.18
N MET A 121 -22.07 -20.84 -10.87
CA MET A 121 -21.51 -21.85 -9.97
C MET A 121 -22.36 -23.12 -9.94
N ALA A 122 -23.69 -22.99 -9.92
CA ALA A 122 -24.60 -24.13 -9.96
C ALA A 122 -24.54 -24.87 -11.32
N GLU A 123 -24.49 -24.13 -12.43
CA GLU A 123 -24.32 -24.71 -13.77
C GLU A 123 -23.02 -25.51 -13.88
N VAL A 124 -21.88 -24.92 -13.47
CA VAL A 124 -20.57 -25.59 -13.50
C VAL A 124 -20.53 -26.78 -12.55
N ALA A 125 -21.21 -26.71 -11.41
CA ALA A 125 -21.29 -27.82 -10.46
C ALA A 125 -22.00 -29.05 -11.04
N ALA A 126 -22.90 -28.88 -12.01
CA ALA A 126 -23.53 -30.00 -12.71
C ALA A 126 -22.49 -30.86 -13.47
N ASP A 127 -21.40 -30.26 -13.93
CA ASP A 127 -20.30 -30.92 -14.64
C ASP A 127 -19.19 -31.43 -13.71
N ALA A 128 -19.39 -31.39 -12.38
CA ALA A 128 -18.33 -31.70 -11.40
C ALA A 128 -17.71 -33.09 -11.59
N ALA A 129 -18.50 -34.11 -11.93
CA ALA A 129 -17.99 -35.46 -12.18
C ALA A 129 -17.04 -35.51 -13.40
N THR A 130 -17.38 -34.78 -14.47
CA THR A 130 -16.54 -34.65 -15.67
C THR A 130 -15.25 -33.88 -15.35
N LEU A 131 -15.35 -32.82 -14.54
CA LEU A 131 -14.19 -32.05 -14.09
C LEU A 131 -13.25 -32.87 -13.20
N ALA A 132 -13.80 -33.70 -12.31
CA ALA A 132 -13.05 -34.51 -11.34
C ALA A 132 -12.47 -35.81 -11.92
N SER A 133 -13.05 -36.35 -13.00
CA SER A 133 -12.61 -37.61 -13.62
C SER A 133 -11.37 -37.48 -14.51
N ARG A 134 -10.87 -36.26 -14.74
CA ARG A 134 -9.65 -36.06 -15.52
C ARG A 134 -8.42 -36.57 -14.75
N SER A 135 -7.56 -37.29 -15.47
CA SER A 135 -6.26 -37.72 -14.95
C SER A 135 -5.20 -36.64 -15.15
N GLY A 136 -4.24 -36.55 -14.23
CA GLY A 136 -3.08 -35.67 -14.32
C GLY A 136 -3.14 -34.42 -13.44
N TYR A 137 -2.12 -33.57 -13.57
CA TYR A 137 -1.97 -32.33 -12.82
C TYR A 137 -1.84 -31.14 -13.77
N ASP A 138 -2.69 -30.13 -13.61
CA ASP A 138 -2.60 -28.87 -14.33
C ASP A 138 -1.60 -27.92 -13.65
N VAL A 139 -0.29 -28.13 -13.84
CA VAL A 139 0.78 -27.38 -13.14
C VAL A 139 0.67 -25.86 -13.36
N LEU A 140 0.31 -25.43 -14.57
CA LEU A 140 0.10 -24.02 -14.92
C LEU A 140 -1.38 -23.60 -14.85
N GLY A 141 -2.27 -24.54 -14.56
CA GLY A 141 -3.71 -24.39 -14.75
C GLY A 141 -4.21 -24.83 -16.12
N ARG A 142 -5.51 -25.08 -16.20
CA ARG A 142 -6.22 -25.61 -17.38
C ARG A 142 -5.93 -24.78 -18.63
N ALA A 143 -5.60 -25.46 -19.73
CA ALA A 143 -5.27 -24.80 -21.00
C ALA A 143 -6.42 -23.94 -21.52
N GLU A 144 -7.67 -24.43 -21.42
CA GLU A 144 -8.85 -23.72 -21.91
C GLU A 144 -9.08 -22.42 -21.11
N LEU A 145 -8.87 -22.47 -19.80
CA LEU A 145 -8.96 -21.30 -18.92
C LEU A 145 -7.85 -20.29 -19.24
N ARG A 146 -6.61 -20.76 -19.44
CA ARG A 146 -5.49 -19.88 -19.80
C ARG A 146 -5.73 -19.19 -21.14
N GLU A 147 -6.28 -19.88 -22.14
CA GLU A 147 -6.61 -19.26 -23.42
C GLU A 147 -7.73 -18.22 -23.30
N ALA A 148 -8.78 -18.52 -22.53
CA ALA A 148 -9.84 -17.55 -22.27
C ALA A 148 -9.33 -16.27 -21.58
N ILE A 149 -8.40 -16.40 -20.62
CA ILE A 149 -7.77 -15.25 -19.95
C ILE A 149 -6.83 -14.50 -20.91
N ALA A 150 -6.09 -15.20 -21.77
CA ALA A 150 -5.24 -14.58 -22.78
C ALA A 150 -6.06 -13.72 -23.75
N GLU A 151 -7.20 -14.24 -24.22
CA GLU A 151 -8.15 -13.48 -25.04
C GLU A 151 -8.66 -12.24 -24.29
N LEU A 152 -9.03 -12.38 -23.01
CA LEU A 152 -9.47 -11.24 -22.19
C LEU A 152 -8.41 -10.13 -22.13
N PHE A 153 -7.13 -10.48 -21.97
CA PHE A 153 -6.04 -9.49 -21.99
C PHE A 153 -5.82 -8.88 -23.37
N ARG A 154 -5.86 -9.70 -24.43
CA ARG A 154 -5.74 -9.21 -25.82
C ARG A 154 -6.87 -8.24 -26.17
N ALA A 155 -8.10 -8.54 -25.78
CA ALA A 155 -9.26 -7.66 -25.95
C ALA A 155 -9.11 -6.31 -25.21
N ARG A 156 -8.32 -6.27 -24.13
CA ARG A 156 -7.97 -5.05 -23.38
C ARG A 156 -6.74 -4.32 -23.94
N GLY A 157 -6.17 -4.79 -25.05
CA GLY A 157 -5.01 -4.20 -25.70
C GLY A 157 -3.66 -4.66 -25.15
N LEU A 158 -3.63 -5.73 -24.33
CA LEU A 158 -2.40 -6.31 -23.81
C LEU A 158 -2.07 -7.62 -24.57
N PRO A 159 -1.09 -7.64 -25.49
CA PRO A 159 -0.71 -8.84 -26.22
C PRO A 159 -0.25 -9.93 -25.24
N THR A 160 -1.03 -11.01 -25.12
CA THR A 160 -0.80 -12.09 -24.15
C THR A 160 -1.08 -13.43 -24.79
N GLU A 161 -0.17 -14.38 -24.63
CA GLU A 161 -0.30 -15.79 -25.04
C GLU A 161 -0.61 -16.68 -23.84
N SER A 162 -1.40 -17.73 -24.02
CA SER A 162 -1.79 -18.63 -22.92
C SER A 162 -0.62 -19.32 -22.21
N ARG A 163 0.53 -19.50 -22.89
CA ARG A 163 1.77 -20.02 -22.28
C ARG A 163 2.43 -19.06 -21.29
N GLN A 164 2.04 -17.78 -21.29
CA GLN A 164 2.54 -16.76 -20.35
C GLN A 164 1.67 -16.66 -19.08
N ILE A 165 0.59 -17.47 -18.99
CA ILE A 165 -0.36 -17.44 -17.88
C ILE A 165 -0.16 -18.65 -16.99
N MET A 166 -0.12 -18.41 -15.68
CA MET A 166 -0.18 -19.44 -14.64
C MET A 166 -1.37 -19.14 -13.73
N ILE A 167 -2.23 -20.13 -13.53
CA ILE A 167 -3.37 -20.03 -12.61
C ILE A 167 -2.91 -20.38 -11.20
N THR A 168 -3.33 -19.58 -10.23
CA THR A 168 -3.01 -19.76 -8.80
C THR A 168 -4.29 -19.72 -7.97
N ALA A 169 -4.20 -20.14 -6.70
CA ALA A 169 -5.31 -20.07 -5.76
C ALA A 169 -5.71 -18.63 -5.36
N GLY A 170 -5.01 -17.61 -5.87
CA GLY A 170 -5.32 -16.20 -5.65
C GLY A 170 -4.09 -15.30 -5.76
N ALA A 171 -4.32 -13.99 -5.77
CA ALA A 171 -3.25 -12.99 -5.97
C ALA A 171 -2.09 -13.13 -4.96
N GLN A 172 -2.37 -13.45 -3.69
CA GLN A 172 -1.32 -13.67 -2.69
C GLN A 172 -0.44 -14.88 -2.98
N SER A 173 -1.02 -15.97 -3.50
CA SER A 173 -0.27 -17.15 -3.91
C SER A 173 0.67 -16.81 -5.09
N ALA A 174 0.18 -16.04 -6.07
CA ALA A 174 0.99 -15.55 -7.19
C ALA A 174 2.12 -14.62 -6.73
N ILE A 175 1.83 -13.64 -5.86
CA ILE A 175 2.85 -12.71 -5.34
C ILE A 175 3.93 -13.46 -4.56
N HIS A 176 3.54 -14.43 -3.73
CA HIS A 176 4.50 -15.24 -2.98
C HIS A 176 5.42 -16.04 -3.91
N LEU A 177 4.86 -16.68 -4.94
CA LEU A 177 5.63 -17.44 -5.92
C LEU A 177 6.60 -16.54 -6.71
N LEU A 178 6.12 -15.39 -7.18
CA LEU A 178 6.98 -14.41 -7.86
C LEU A 178 8.11 -13.93 -6.95
N ALA A 179 7.81 -13.62 -5.69
CA ALA A 179 8.80 -13.20 -4.72
C ALA A 179 9.84 -14.30 -4.44
N SER A 180 9.43 -15.56 -4.31
CA SER A 180 10.36 -16.66 -4.02
C SER A 180 11.25 -17.04 -5.21
N VAL A 181 10.78 -16.80 -6.44
CA VAL A 181 11.53 -17.12 -7.66
C VAL A 181 12.43 -15.97 -8.11
N LEU A 182 11.96 -14.72 -8.02
CA LEU A 182 12.63 -13.57 -8.63
C LEU A 182 13.54 -12.79 -7.67
N ILE A 183 13.49 -13.05 -6.36
CA ILE A 183 14.18 -12.23 -5.35
C ILE A 183 15.20 -13.07 -4.59
N GLY A 184 16.45 -12.61 -4.64
CA GLY A 184 17.53 -13.09 -3.79
C GLY A 184 17.63 -12.32 -2.46
N ARG A 185 18.35 -12.91 -1.51
CA ARG A 185 18.63 -12.25 -0.22
C ARG A 185 19.47 -11.00 -0.46
N GLY A 186 18.97 -9.84 -0.02
CA GLY A 186 19.67 -8.56 -0.12
C GLY A 186 19.32 -7.73 -1.35
N ASP A 187 18.56 -8.29 -2.30
CA ASP A 187 18.11 -7.57 -3.49
C ASP A 187 17.31 -6.33 -3.12
N ARG A 188 17.52 -5.25 -3.87
CA ARG A 188 16.77 -4.00 -3.67
C ARG A 188 15.50 -4.07 -4.49
N VAL A 189 14.36 -3.97 -3.84
CA VAL A 189 13.05 -4.04 -4.49
C VAL A 189 12.36 -2.69 -4.35
N ALA A 190 12.13 -2.01 -5.47
CA ALA A 190 11.32 -0.80 -5.50
C ALA A 190 9.86 -1.14 -5.19
N ILE A 191 9.25 -0.40 -4.26
CA ILE A 191 7.83 -0.52 -3.94
C ILE A 191 7.20 0.86 -3.91
N GLU A 192 5.93 0.89 -4.24
CA GLU A 192 5.03 2.03 -4.12
C GLU A 192 4.97 2.54 -2.66
N THR A 193 4.57 3.79 -2.45
CA THR A 193 4.35 4.34 -1.12
C THR A 193 3.23 5.38 -1.20
N PRO A 194 2.01 5.06 -0.70
CA PRO A 194 1.58 3.81 -0.04
C PRO A 194 1.61 2.58 -0.97
N THR A 195 1.66 1.37 -0.40
CA THR A 195 1.63 0.11 -1.16
C THR A 195 0.73 -0.93 -0.49
N TYR A 196 0.45 -2.01 -1.20
CA TYR A 196 -0.25 -3.17 -0.70
C TYR A 196 0.60 -3.94 0.35
N PRO A 197 0.19 -3.97 1.64
CA PRO A 197 1.04 -4.49 2.72
C PRO A 197 1.47 -5.95 2.54
N HIS A 198 0.57 -6.79 2.03
CA HIS A 198 0.86 -8.21 1.86
C HIS A 198 1.91 -8.48 0.78
N ALA A 199 1.99 -7.64 -0.26
CA ALA A 199 3.09 -7.70 -1.22
C ALA A 199 4.42 -7.34 -0.55
N ALA A 200 4.47 -6.23 0.21
CA ALA A 200 5.66 -5.84 0.95
C ALA A 200 6.16 -6.94 1.90
N ASP A 201 5.25 -7.65 2.58
CA ASP A 201 5.60 -8.76 3.46
C ASP A 201 6.16 -9.97 2.70
N ALA A 202 5.56 -10.34 1.56
CA ALA A 202 6.07 -11.42 0.72
C ALA A 202 7.49 -11.14 0.21
N LEU A 203 7.74 -9.92 -0.28
CA LEU A 203 9.03 -9.48 -0.78
C LEU A 203 10.11 -9.47 0.33
N ARG A 204 9.77 -9.01 1.55
CA ARG A 204 10.68 -9.07 2.70
C ARG A 204 10.99 -10.50 3.13
N ARG A 205 9.99 -11.39 3.13
CA ARG A 205 10.18 -12.80 3.50
C ARG A 205 11.10 -13.53 2.52
N ALA A 206 11.08 -13.16 1.24
CA ALA A 206 12.04 -13.64 0.25
C ALA A 206 13.47 -13.10 0.47
N GLY A 207 13.65 -12.12 1.38
CA GLY A 207 14.95 -11.52 1.69
C GLY A 207 15.20 -10.18 0.99
N GLY A 208 14.19 -9.62 0.32
CA GLY A 208 14.28 -8.34 -0.36
C GLY A 208 14.41 -7.15 0.60
N ARG A 209 15.25 -6.19 0.22
CA ARG A 209 15.40 -4.87 0.85
C ARG A 209 14.51 -3.87 0.12
N LEU A 210 13.36 -3.55 0.72
CA LEU A 210 12.39 -2.66 0.09
C LEU A 210 12.89 -1.21 0.06
N VAL A 211 12.69 -0.56 -1.09
CA VAL A 211 12.95 0.86 -1.33
C VAL A 211 11.61 1.50 -1.72
N GLY A 212 11.06 2.34 -0.83
CA GLY A 212 9.80 3.05 -1.08
C GLY A 212 9.98 4.17 -2.11
N ILE A 213 9.08 4.22 -3.07
CA ILE A 213 8.92 5.28 -4.08
C ILE A 213 7.57 5.95 -3.83
N PRO A 214 7.55 7.22 -3.40
CA PRO A 214 6.31 7.95 -3.19
C PRO A 214 5.50 8.08 -4.48
N VAL A 215 4.21 7.77 -4.42
CA VAL A 215 3.27 7.99 -5.54
C VAL A 215 2.42 9.21 -5.25
N ALA A 216 2.22 10.06 -6.26
CA ALA A 216 1.35 11.23 -6.15
C ALA A 216 0.05 11.01 -6.90
N ALA A 217 -1.05 11.55 -6.38
CA ALA A 217 -2.38 11.38 -6.98
C ALA A 217 -2.50 11.96 -8.39
N GLU A 218 -1.76 13.04 -8.68
CA GLU A 218 -1.82 13.75 -9.96
C GLU A 218 -0.89 13.19 -11.02
N SER A 219 0.31 12.73 -10.64
CA SER A 219 1.35 12.28 -11.57
C SER A 219 1.54 10.77 -11.61
N GLY A 220 0.97 10.02 -10.66
CA GLY A 220 1.25 8.60 -10.50
C GLY A 220 2.69 8.35 -10.04
N TRP A 221 3.33 7.33 -10.62
CA TRP A 221 4.72 6.95 -10.39
C TRP A 221 5.71 7.88 -11.08
#